data_AF-A0A3D4UT48-F1
#
_entry.id   AF-A0A3D4UT48-F1
#
_cell.length_a   1.000
_cell.length_b   1.000
_cell.length_c   1.000
_cell.angle_alpha   90.00
_cell.angle_beta   90.00
_cell.angle_gamma   90.00
#
_symmetry.space_group_name_H-M   'P 1'
#
loop_
_entity.id
_entity.type
_entity.pdbx_description
1 polymer ?
#
loop_
_entity_poly.entity_id
_entity_poly.type
_entity_poly.pdbx_seq_one_letter_code
_entity_poly.pdbx_strand_id
1 'polypeptide(L)'
;MRIFKSMKKSIKEKIKKTKNKEDKIEEFSDLLNSLHDTEEKKKMLWLETYENALNDRESASFLLTDLLLQVKGSIPLHTQLGSIMSKYLERMSKSNDQILRLAELIAKEEEKSTISPDDIFDKIQTSE
;
A
#
# COMPACT_ATOMS: atom_id res chain seq x y z
N MET A 1 -20.53 -24.34 22.78
CA MET A 1 -19.83 -23.18 23.40
C MET A 1 -18.47 -22.84 22.78
N ARG A 2 -17.59 -23.80 22.43
CA ARG A 2 -16.28 -23.53 21.79
C ARG A 2 -16.37 -22.85 20.40
N ILE A 3 -17.33 -23.27 19.56
CA ILE A 3 -17.50 -22.77 18.19
C ILE A 3 -17.83 -21.26 18.17
N PHE A 4 -18.79 -20.83 18.99
CA PHE A 4 -19.14 -19.40 19.15
C PHE A 4 -17.98 -18.53 19.65
N LYS A 5 -17.12 -19.05 20.54
CA LYS A 5 -15.92 -18.34 21.01
C LYS A 5 -14.89 -18.16 19.88
N SER A 6 -14.67 -19.21 19.07
CA SER A 6 -13.77 -19.15 17.91
C SER A 6 -14.26 -18.14 16.86
N MET A 7 -15.57 -18.17 16.57
CA MET A 7 -16.18 -17.26 15.60
C MET A 7 -16.10 -15.79 16.04
N LYS A 8 -16.37 -15.49 17.33
CA LYS A 8 -16.19 -14.14 17.89
C LYS A 8 -14.73 -13.66 17.83
N LYS A 9 -13.75 -14.55 18.01
CA LYS A 9 -12.33 -14.21 17.89
C LYS A 9 -11.98 -13.84 16.45
N SER A 10 -12.40 -14.66 15.48
CA SER A 10 -12.17 -14.39 14.05
C SER A 10 -12.80 -13.06 13.60
N ILE A 11 -14.02 -12.76 14.06
CA ILE A 11 -14.70 -11.48 13.79
C ILE A 11 -13.90 -10.30 14.36
N LYS A 12 -13.42 -10.39 15.62
CA LYS A 12 -12.60 -9.34 16.24
C LYS A 12 -11.29 -9.10 15.48
N GLU A 13 -10.62 -10.16 15.03
CA GLU A 13 -9.39 -10.02 14.25
C GLU A 13 -9.62 -9.37 12.89
N LYS A 14 -10.72 -9.74 12.20
CA LYS A 14 -11.12 -9.07 10.95
C LYS A 14 -11.42 -7.59 11.16
N ILE A 15 -12.21 -7.23 12.18
CA ILE A 15 -12.51 -5.83 12.54
C ILE A 15 -11.23 -5.04 12.81
N LYS A 16 -10.28 -5.60 13.59
CA LYS A 16 -9.01 -4.95 13.87
C LYS A 16 -8.18 -4.72 12.60
N LYS A 17 -8.16 -5.68 11.69
CA LYS A 17 -7.41 -5.60 10.44
C LYS A 17 -8.02 -4.57 9.48
N THR A 18 -9.35 -4.54 9.36
CA THR A 18 -10.07 -3.51 8.60
C THR A 18 -9.81 -2.13 9.15
N LYS A 19 -9.92 -1.95 10.48
CA LYS A 19 -9.63 -0.68 11.12
C LYS A 19 -8.20 -0.19 10.82
N ASN A 20 -7.22 -1.08 10.93
CA ASN A 20 -5.82 -0.74 10.61
C ASN A 20 -5.59 -0.32 9.14
N LYS A 21 -6.45 -0.74 8.22
CA LYS A 21 -6.35 -0.37 6.81
C LYS A 21 -7.00 0.98 6.54
N GLU A 22 -8.17 1.22 7.11
CA GLU A 22 -8.84 2.53 7.09
C GLU A 22 -7.92 3.59 7.71
N ASP A 23 -7.33 3.29 8.88
CA ASP A 23 -6.36 4.17 9.56
C ASP A 23 -5.19 4.54 8.61
N LYS A 24 -4.67 3.57 7.84
CA LYS A 24 -3.57 3.83 6.88
C LYS A 24 -3.99 4.68 5.69
N ILE A 25 -5.23 4.51 5.22
CA ILE A 25 -5.77 5.30 4.10
C ILE A 25 -6.00 6.73 4.57
N GLU A 26 -6.51 6.91 5.80
CA GLU A 26 -6.68 8.21 6.44
C GLU A 26 -5.32 8.92 6.63
N GLU A 27 -4.33 8.25 7.23
CA GLU A 27 -2.97 8.77 7.38
C GLU A 27 -2.34 9.17 6.04
N PHE A 28 -2.56 8.37 4.98
CA PHE A 28 -2.07 8.70 3.64
C PHE A 28 -2.82 9.88 3.03
N SER A 29 -4.13 10.00 3.24
CA SER A 29 -4.91 11.16 2.82
C SER A 29 -4.42 12.43 3.51
N ASP A 30 -4.11 12.37 4.81
CA ASP A 30 -3.58 13.50 5.56
C ASP A 30 -2.21 13.95 5.03
N LEU A 31 -1.33 13.00 4.70
CA LEU A 31 -0.06 13.27 4.02
C LEU A 31 -0.26 13.98 2.67
N LEU A 32 -1.24 13.54 1.87
CA LEU A 32 -1.54 14.20 0.59
C LEU A 32 -2.09 15.61 0.80
N ASN A 33 -2.88 15.82 1.85
CA ASN A 33 -3.45 17.12 2.20
C ASN A 33 -2.38 18.12 2.63
N SER A 34 -1.24 17.68 3.20
CA SER A 34 -0.12 18.58 3.52
C SER A 34 0.65 19.10 2.30
N LEU A 35 0.44 18.55 1.10
CA LEU A 35 1.10 19.01 -0.13
C LEU A 35 0.36 20.24 -0.71
N HIS A 36 0.72 21.45 -0.28
CA HIS A 36 0.00 22.68 -0.66
C HIS A 36 0.04 23.03 -2.15
N ASP A 37 1.14 22.76 -2.84
CA ASP A 37 1.34 23.12 -4.26
C ASP A 37 1.00 22.00 -5.25
N THR A 38 0.39 20.91 -4.77
CA THR A 38 0.03 19.77 -5.61
C THR A 38 -1.45 19.84 -6.02
N GLU A 39 -1.72 19.62 -7.31
CA GLU A 39 -3.09 19.56 -7.84
C GLU A 39 -3.96 18.51 -7.15
N GLU A 40 -5.19 18.89 -6.80
CA GLU A 40 -6.13 18.01 -6.10
C GLU A 40 -6.44 16.71 -6.87
N LYS A 41 -6.53 16.80 -8.21
CA LYS A 41 -6.73 15.63 -9.07
C LYS A 41 -5.58 14.62 -8.93
N LYS A 42 -4.34 15.10 -8.75
CA LYS A 42 -3.16 14.26 -8.59
C LYS A 42 -3.20 13.54 -7.24
N LYS A 43 -3.55 14.27 -6.17
CA LYS A 43 -3.76 13.70 -4.83
C LYS A 43 -4.83 12.61 -4.84
N MET A 44 -5.99 12.87 -5.45
CA MET A 44 -7.05 11.87 -5.59
C MET A 44 -6.56 10.59 -6.30
N LEU A 45 -5.83 10.73 -7.42
CA LEU A 45 -5.29 9.57 -8.14
C LEU A 45 -4.27 8.78 -7.31
N TRP A 46 -3.44 9.46 -6.52
CA TRP A 46 -2.49 8.81 -5.63
C TRP A 46 -3.17 8.08 -4.47
N LEU A 47 -4.21 8.67 -3.87
CA LEU A 47 -5.02 8.03 -2.85
C LEU A 47 -5.70 6.77 -3.39
N GLU A 48 -6.34 6.85 -4.55
CA GLU A 48 -6.98 5.70 -5.20
C GLU A 48 -5.95 4.61 -5.53
N THR A 49 -4.77 4.98 -6.02
CA THR A 49 -3.69 4.03 -6.32
C THR A 49 -3.19 3.33 -5.04
N TYR A 50 -3.04 4.07 -3.95
CA TYR A 50 -2.61 3.54 -2.66
C TYR A 50 -3.65 2.55 -2.11
N GLU A 51 -4.93 2.93 -2.11
CA GLU A 51 -6.03 2.07 -1.67
C GLU A 51 -6.09 0.79 -2.50
N ASN A 52 -5.99 0.90 -3.83
CA ASN A 52 -5.96 -0.24 -4.74
C ASN A 52 -4.77 -1.18 -4.43
N ALA A 53 -3.58 -0.64 -4.19
CA ALA A 53 -2.42 -1.44 -3.82
C ALA A 53 -2.62 -2.21 -2.49
N LEU A 54 -3.27 -1.58 -1.50
CA LEU A 54 -3.61 -2.26 -0.24
C LEU A 54 -4.65 -3.36 -0.44
N ASN A 55 -5.69 -3.10 -1.25
CA ASN A 55 -6.76 -4.05 -1.60
C ASN A 55 -6.22 -5.28 -2.34
N ASP A 56 -5.39 -5.06 -3.35
CA ASP A 56 -4.81 -6.13 -4.17
C ASP A 56 -3.87 -7.01 -3.34
N ARG A 57 -3.01 -6.39 -2.53
CA ARG A 57 -2.07 -7.10 -1.67
C ARG A 57 -2.80 -7.97 -0.64
N GLU A 58 -3.87 -7.46 -0.06
CA GLU A 58 -4.69 -8.22 0.88
C GLU A 58 -5.40 -9.39 0.20
N SER A 59 -5.98 -9.17 -0.97
CA SER A 59 -6.69 -10.21 -1.74
C SER A 59 -5.74 -11.33 -2.14
N ALA A 60 -4.55 -10.98 -2.65
CA ALA A 60 -3.52 -11.95 -3.00
C ALA A 60 -3.01 -12.73 -1.77
N SER A 61 -2.82 -12.05 -0.63
CA SER A 61 -2.42 -12.69 0.63
C SER A 61 -3.49 -13.67 1.14
N PHE A 62 -4.77 -13.33 1.01
CA PHE A 62 -5.88 -14.21 1.38
C PHE A 62 -5.89 -15.48 0.51
N LEU A 63 -5.82 -15.33 -0.81
CA LEU A 63 -5.81 -16.46 -1.74
C LEU A 63 -4.57 -17.34 -1.57
N LEU A 64 -3.40 -16.74 -1.33
CA LEU A 64 -2.18 -17.49 -1.02
C LEU A 64 -2.32 -18.31 0.27
N THR A 65 -2.89 -17.71 1.31
CA THR A 65 -3.10 -18.40 2.59
C THR A 65 -4.04 -19.59 2.41
N ASP A 66 -5.12 -19.42 1.65
CA ASP A 66 -6.05 -20.51 1.33
C ASP A 66 -5.35 -21.64 0.59
N LEU A 67 -4.59 -21.34 -0.48
CA LEU A 67 -3.83 -22.36 -1.21
C LEU A 67 -2.83 -23.07 -0.29
N LEU A 68 -2.03 -22.36 0.51
CA LEU A 68 -1.06 -22.95 1.43
C LEU A 68 -1.68 -23.96 2.40
N LEU A 69 -2.91 -23.72 2.86
CA LEU A 69 -3.65 -24.66 3.70
C LEU A 69 -4.03 -25.93 2.94
N GLN A 70 -4.41 -25.81 1.67
CA GLN A 70 -4.75 -26.96 0.81
C GLN A 70 -3.52 -27.80 0.45
N VAL A 71 -2.38 -27.15 0.17
CA VAL A 71 -1.17 -27.83 -0.30
C VAL A 71 -0.45 -28.60 0.81
N LYS A 72 -0.72 -28.25 2.08
CA LYS A 72 0.03 -28.74 3.24
C LYS A 72 0.09 -30.27 3.28
N GLY A 73 1.29 -30.82 3.16
CA GLY A 73 1.54 -32.27 3.23
C GLY A 73 1.25 -33.05 1.94
N SER A 74 0.93 -32.39 0.83
CA SER A 74 0.67 -33.02 -0.47
C SER A 74 1.63 -32.52 -1.55
N ILE A 75 2.62 -33.35 -1.87
CA ILE A 75 3.59 -33.08 -2.95
C ILE A 75 2.88 -32.92 -4.31
N PRO A 76 1.89 -33.75 -4.70
CA PRO A 76 1.18 -33.56 -5.96
C PRO A 76 0.48 -32.20 -6.05
N LEU A 77 -0.21 -31.77 -4.98
CA LEU A 77 -0.86 -30.46 -4.96
C LEU A 77 0.18 -29.32 -4.99
N HIS A 78 1.34 -29.52 -4.38
CA HIS A 78 2.43 -28.53 -4.41
C HIS A 78 2.94 -28.32 -5.83
N THR A 79 3.13 -29.39 -6.59
CA THR A 79 3.51 -29.30 -8.00
C THR A 79 2.43 -28.61 -8.83
N GLN A 80 1.15 -28.91 -8.58
CA GLN A 80 0.03 -28.35 -9.36
C GLN A 80 -0.26 -26.87 -9.05
N LEU A 81 -0.26 -26.49 -7.77
CA LEU A 81 -0.68 -25.17 -7.30
C LEU A 81 0.49 -24.20 -7.07
N GLY A 82 1.73 -24.70 -7.06
CA GLY A 82 2.94 -23.91 -6.81
C GLY A 82 3.06 -22.68 -7.70
N SER A 83 2.81 -22.84 -9.01
CA SER A 83 2.87 -21.72 -9.96
C SER A 83 1.80 -20.65 -9.71
N ILE A 84 0.64 -21.03 -9.18
CA ILE A 84 -0.44 -20.10 -8.82
C ILE A 84 -0.06 -19.34 -7.55
N MET A 85 0.49 -20.03 -6.55
CA MET A 85 1.01 -19.39 -5.34
C MET A 85 2.10 -18.36 -5.65
N SER A 86 3.02 -18.66 -6.57
CA SER A 86 4.03 -17.70 -7.02
C SER A 86 3.39 -16.45 -7.64
N LYS A 87 2.33 -16.59 -8.44
CA LYS A 87 1.62 -15.43 -9.03
C LYS A 87 0.98 -14.53 -7.97
N TYR A 88 0.48 -15.09 -6.86
CA TYR A 88 -0.04 -14.29 -5.75
C TYR A 88 1.08 -13.54 -5.01
N LEU A 89 2.23 -14.19 -4.79
CA LEU A 89 3.41 -13.52 -4.23
C LEU A 89 3.92 -12.39 -5.13
N GLU A 90 3.99 -12.62 -6.43
CA GLU A 90 4.35 -11.59 -7.41
C GLU A 90 3.36 -10.42 -7.41
N ARG A 91 2.05 -10.69 -7.29
CA ARG A 91 1.04 -9.63 -7.16
C ARG A 91 1.26 -8.79 -5.91
N MET A 92 1.54 -9.43 -4.78
CA MET A 92 1.87 -8.71 -3.54
C MET A 92 3.14 -7.88 -3.68
N SER A 93 4.17 -8.39 -4.37
CA SER A 93 5.40 -7.64 -4.66
C SER A 93 5.09 -6.40 -5.51
N LYS A 94 4.29 -6.55 -6.57
CA LYS A 94 3.89 -5.42 -7.43
C LYS A 94 3.14 -4.34 -6.68
N SER A 95 2.28 -4.71 -5.73
CA SER A 95 1.61 -3.73 -4.85
C SER A 95 2.60 -2.98 -3.96
N ASN A 96 3.68 -3.63 -3.50
CA ASN A 96 4.74 -2.93 -2.76
C ASN A 96 5.50 -1.96 -3.69
N ASP A 97 5.80 -2.36 -4.92
CA ASP A 97 6.47 -1.50 -5.91
C ASP A 97 5.62 -0.26 -6.24
N GLN A 98 4.29 -0.41 -6.33
CA GLN A 98 3.36 0.71 -6.51
C GLN A 98 3.42 1.69 -5.34
N ILE A 99 3.44 1.19 -4.09
CA ILE A 99 3.53 2.03 -2.89
C ILE A 99 4.87 2.76 -2.84
N LEU A 100 5.98 2.08 -3.16
CA LEU A 100 7.31 2.71 -3.23
C LEU A 100 7.35 3.82 -4.28
N ARG A 101 6.77 3.58 -5.45
CA ARG A 101 6.68 4.59 -6.51
C ARG A 101 5.83 5.80 -6.11
N LEU A 102 4.75 5.61 -5.34
CA LEU A 102 3.99 6.72 -4.77
C LEU A 102 4.86 7.53 -3.80
N ALA A 103 5.62 6.87 -2.92
CA ALA A 103 6.52 7.55 -1.99
C ALA A 103 7.58 8.38 -2.73
N GLU A 104 8.19 7.86 -3.79
CA GLU A 104 9.13 8.60 -4.63
C GLU A 104 8.50 9.82 -5.32
N LEU A 105 7.25 9.71 -5.76
CA LEU A 105 6.53 10.82 -6.41
C LEU A 105 6.14 11.91 -5.41
N ILE A 106 5.73 11.53 -4.21
CA ILE A 106 5.36 12.47 -3.14
C ILE A 106 6.60 13.23 -2.65
N ALA A 107 7.70 12.53 -2.37
CA ALA A 107 8.96 13.15 -1.96
C ALA A 107 9.44 14.23 -2.96
N LYS A 108 9.25 13.99 -4.27
CA LYS A 108 9.57 14.98 -5.30
C LYS A 108 8.69 16.22 -5.28
N GLU A 109 7.42 16.12 -4.88
CA GLU A 109 6.58 17.30 -4.74
C GLU A 109 6.89 18.06 -3.44
N GLU A 110 7.25 17.35 -2.37
CA GLU A 110 7.75 17.97 -1.14
C GLU A 110 9.01 18.79 -1.40
N GLU A 111 9.98 18.26 -2.16
CA GLU A 111 11.20 19.00 -2.55
C GLU A 111 10.90 20.28 -3.35
N LYS A 112 9.92 20.28 -4.27
CA LYS A 112 9.59 21.47 -5.07
C LYS A 112 9.10 22.65 -4.23
N SER A 113 8.39 22.36 -3.14
CA SER A 113 7.88 23.40 -2.23
C SER A 113 8.98 24.13 -1.46
N THR A 114 10.24 23.65 -1.51
CA THR A 114 11.37 24.22 -0.76
C THR A 114 12.23 25.22 -1.53
N ILE A 115 11.98 25.48 -2.82
CA ILE A 115 12.74 26.51 -3.56
C ILE A 115 12.04 27.86 -3.39
N SER A 116 12.50 28.66 -2.44
CA SER A 116 12.04 30.05 -2.27
C SER A 116 12.52 30.91 -3.45
N PRO A 117 11.73 31.90 -3.92
CA PRO A 117 12.23 32.95 -4.81
C PRO A 117 13.50 33.63 -4.29
N ASP A 118 13.65 33.74 -2.97
CA ASP A 118 14.85 34.30 -2.33
C ASP A 118 16.09 33.42 -2.58
N ASP A 119 15.94 32.08 -2.58
CA ASP A 119 17.03 31.15 -2.91
C ASP A 119 17.49 31.27 -4.38
N ILE A 120 16.57 31.70 -5.26
CA ILE A 120 16.87 31.98 -6.67
C ILE A 120 17.66 33.28 -6.77
N PHE A 121 17.27 34.32 -6.03
CA PHE A 121 18.00 35.60 -5.99
C PHE A 121 19.42 35.45 -5.41
N ASP A 122 19.58 34.69 -4.33
CA ASP A 122 20.88 34.43 -3.70
C ASP A 122 21.85 33.68 -4.64
N LYS A 123 21.34 32.76 -5.47
CA LYS A 123 22.15 32.06 -6.48
C LYS A 123 22.57 32.94 -7.65
N ILE A 124 21.75 33.93 -8.03
CA ILE A 124 22.12 34.90 -9.07
C ILE A 124 23.19 35.85 -8.55
N GLN A 125 23.07 36.30 -7.30
CA GLN A 125 23.99 37.27 -6.68
C GLN A 125 25.38 36.70 -6.39
N THR A 126 25.51 35.37 -6.28
CA THR A 126 26.78 34.67 -6.06
C THR A 126 27.47 34.22 -7.35
N SER A 127 26.87 34.50 -8.52
CA SER A 127 27.37 34.10 -9.84
C SER A 127 28.11 35.23 -10.59
N GLU A 128 28.34 36.39 -9.94
CA GLU A 128 29.22 37.48 -10.37
C GLU A 128 30.51 37.52 -9.52
#